data_AF-A0A4Y2JAF4-F1
#
_entry.id   AF-A0A4Y2JAF4-F1
#
_cell.length_a   1.000
_cell.length_b   1.000
_cell.length_c   1.000
_cell.angle_alpha   90.00
_cell.angle_beta   90.00
_cell.angle_gamma   90.00
#
_symmetry.space_group_name_H-M   'P 1'
#
loop_
_entity.id
_entity.type
_entity.pdbx_description
1 polymer ?
#
loop_
_entity_poly.entity_id
_entity_poly.type
_entity_poly.pdbx_seq_one_letter_code
_entity_poly.pdbx_strand_id
1 'polypeptide(L)'
;MNADEEPIAKRRRMTKERKARWLSRQSQESLDRIPAVYAATYRTRIETETPAQSQARRERDAEAHHLVQDRQSQRIRDEAIHFKEAQVETHNCGPLNIICQFRKSKNFAAERSSDGKFTSCCRKGKIKL
;
A
#
# COMPACT_ATOMS: atom_id res chain seq x y z
N MET A 1 11.71 34.81 14.41
CA MET A 1 12.85 34.42 13.55
C MET A 1 13.47 33.19 14.21
N ASN A 2 13.43 32.01 13.57
CA ASN A 2 13.97 30.78 14.20
C ASN A 2 15.50 30.85 14.15
N ALA A 3 16.13 31.10 15.29
CA ALA A 3 17.58 31.32 15.40
C ALA A 3 18.40 30.03 15.25
N ASP A 4 17.76 28.86 15.43
CA ASP A 4 18.42 27.55 15.42
C ASP A 4 18.27 26.79 14.09
N GLU A 5 17.85 27.47 13.02
CA GLU A 5 17.63 26.80 11.74
C GLU A 5 18.94 26.55 10.99
N GLU A 6 19.21 25.27 10.70
CA GLU A 6 20.36 24.88 9.90
C GLU A 6 20.42 25.63 8.55
N PRO A 7 21.62 26.00 8.07
CA PRO A 7 21.79 26.79 6.85
C PRO A 7 21.10 26.20 5.61
N ILE A 8 21.07 24.87 5.49
CA ILE A 8 20.43 24.16 4.37
C ILE A 8 18.90 24.24 4.46
N ALA A 9 18.35 24.04 5.66
CA ALA A 9 16.91 24.15 5.90
C ALA A 9 16.41 25.57 5.58
N LYS A 10 17.16 26.58 6.03
CA LYS A 10 16.90 28.00 5.74
C LYS A 10 16.87 28.27 4.24
N ARG A 11 17.87 27.80 3.47
CA ARG A 11 17.89 27.95 2.00
C ARG A 11 16.68 27.30 1.34
N ARG A 12 16.32 26.08 1.74
CA ARG A 12 15.14 25.37 1.20
C ARG A 12 13.85 26.13 1.49
N ARG A 13 13.68 26.65 2.71
CA ARG A 13 12.51 27.48 3.07
C ARG A 13 12.43 28.74 2.20
N MET A 14 13.52 29.49 2.10
CA MET A 14 13.57 30.72 1.31
C MET A 14 13.23 30.49 -0.16
N THR A 15 13.71 29.39 -0.76
CA THR A 15 13.36 29.01 -2.14
C THR A 15 11.88 28.68 -2.28
N LYS A 16 11.30 27.92 -1.35
CA LYS A 16 9.86 27.60 -1.34
C LYS A 16 9.01 28.87 -1.20
N GLU A 17 9.34 29.75 -0.27
CA GLU A 17 8.66 31.02 -0.08
C GLU A 17 8.76 31.93 -1.30
N ARG A 18 9.93 31.99 -1.94
CA ARG A 18 10.12 32.75 -3.19
C ARG A 18 9.22 32.21 -4.30
N LYS A 19 9.14 30.89 -4.46
CA LYS A 19 8.24 30.25 -5.43
C LYS A 19 6.77 30.53 -5.11
N ALA A 20 6.38 30.45 -3.83
CA ALA A 20 5.01 30.75 -3.41
C ALA A 20 4.62 32.21 -3.70
N ARG A 21 5.50 33.18 -3.39
CA ARG A 21 5.30 34.59 -3.71
C ARG A 21 5.25 34.87 -5.21
N TRP A 22 5.96 34.09 -6.02
CA TRP A 22 5.90 34.20 -7.47
C TRP A 22 4.56 33.65 -8.00
N LEU A 23 4.16 32.46 -7.53
CA LEU A 23 2.87 31.84 -7.89
C LEU A 23 1.68 32.72 -7.50
N SER A 24 1.72 33.36 -6.33
CA SER A 24 0.62 34.22 -5.85
C SER A 24 0.45 35.51 -6.64
N ARG A 25 1.44 35.90 -7.46
CA ARG A 25 1.39 37.08 -8.33
C ARG A 25 0.90 36.76 -9.75
N GLN A 26 0.73 35.48 -10.07
CA GLN A 26 0.30 35.05 -11.40
C GLN A 26 -1.21 35.02 -11.50
N SER A 27 -1.74 35.36 -12.68
CA SER A 27 -3.13 35.09 -13.01
C SER A 27 -3.36 33.59 -13.14
N GLN A 28 -4.61 33.15 -12.96
CA GLN A 28 -4.99 31.75 -13.17
C GLN A 28 -4.63 31.28 -14.59
N GLU A 29 -4.86 32.13 -15.60
CA GLU A 29 -4.48 31.83 -16.99
C GLU A 29 -2.97 31.59 -17.16
N SER A 30 -2.13 32.40 -16.50
CA SER A 30 -0.67 32.19 -16.51
C SER A 30 -0.29 30.87 -15.83
N LEU A 31 -0.95 30.54 -14.71
CA LEU A 31 -0.75 29.28 -14.01
C LEU A 31 -1.15 28.07 -14.87
N ASP A 32 -2.27 28.16 -15.59
CA ASP A 32 -2.78 27.07 -16.45
C ASP A 32 -1.92 26.88 -17.71
N ARG A 33 -1.30 27.94 -18.22
CA ARG A 33 -0.35 27.87 -19.35
C ARG A 33 0.92 27.11 -19.00
N ILE A 34 1.37 27.15 -17.74
CA ILE A 34 2.63 26.49 -17.34
C ILE A 34 2.57 24.97 -17.59
N PRO A 35 1.59 24.21 -17.04
CA PRO A 35 1.43 22.79 -17.36
C PRO A 35 1.31 22.52 -18.86
N ALA A 36 0.59 23.36 -19.61
CA ALA A 36 0.41 23.18 -21.04
C ALA A 36 1.74 23.27 -21.81
N VAL A 37 2.59 24.25 -21.48
CA VAL A 37 3.93 24.41 -22.07
C VAL A 37 4.84 23.24 -21.68
N TYR A 38 4.81 22.81 -20.41
CA TYR A 38 5.55 21.63 -19.98
C TYR A 38 5.10 20.36 -20.70
N ALA A 39 3.79 20.16 -20.87
CA ALA A 39 3.25 19.02 -21.59
C ALA A 39 3.62 19.05 -23.09
N ALA A 40 3.66 20.22 -23.71
CA ALA A 40 4.08 20.37 -25.10
C ALA A 40 5.58 20.07 -25.28
N THR A 41 6.44 20.62 -24.43
CA THR A 41 7.89 20.35 -24.46
C THR A 41 8.21 18.90 -24.12
N TYR A 42 7.43 18.27 -23.24
CA TYR A 42 7.56 16.85 -22.96
C TYR A 42 7.21 16.01 -24.18
N ARG A 43 6.10 16.30 -24.88
CA ARG A 43 5.69 15.60 -26.10
C ARG A 43 6.76 15.68 -27.20
N THR A 44 7.26 16.87 -27.48
CA THR A 44 8.30 17.04 -28.51
C THR A 44 9.59 16.29 -28.16
N ARG A 45 9.93 16.20 -26.86
CA ARG A 45 11.06 15.37 -26.42
C ARG A 45 10.83 13.89 -26.73
N ILE A 46 9.64 13.36 -26.42
CA ILE A 46 9.32 11.96 -26.70
C ILE A 46 9.38 11.66 -28.21
N GLU A 47 8.82 12.54 -29.04
CA GLU A 47 8.78 12.36 -30.49
C GLU A 47 10.18 12.34 -31.13
N THR A 48 11.12 13.07 -30.53
CA THR A 48 12.51 13.17 -31.02
C THR A 48 13.47 12.20 -30.34
N GLU A 49 13.01 11.40 -29.37
CA GLU A 49 13.85 10.42 -28.69
C GLU A 49 14.25 9.28 -29.62
N THR A 50 15.54 8.93 -29.58
CA THR A 50 16.03 7.71 -30.22
C THR A 50 15.46 6.46 -29.52
N PRO A 51 15.40 5.30 -30.20
CA PRO A 51 14.92 4.05 -29.60
C PRO A 51 15.64 3.70 -28.28
N ALA A 52 16.97 3.90 -28.21
CA ALA A 52 17.76 3.64 -27.01
C ALA A 52 17.38 4.58 -25.85
N GLN A 53 17.15 5.87 -26.11
CA GLN A 53 16.70 6.83 -25.09
C GLN A 53 15.29 6.51 -24.60
N SER A 54 14.40 6.12 -25.51
CA SER A 54 13.03 5.72 -25.19
C SER A 54 13.01 4.48 -24.29
N GLN A 55 13.88 3.51 -24.56
CA GLN A 55 14.06 2.33 -23.71
C GLN A 55 14.62 2.71 -22.33
N ALA A 56 15.70 3.49 -22.27
CA ALA A 56 16.29 3.93 -21.00
C ALA A 56 15.33 4.80 -20.16
N ARG A 57 14.41 5.54 -20.79
CA ARG A 57 13.31 6.22 -20.06
C ARG A 57 12.33 5.20 -19.47
N ARG A 58 11.84 4.25 -20.27
CA ARG A 58 10.88 3.22 -19.81
C ARG A 58 11.44 2.38 -18.67
N GLU A 59 12.73 2.02 -18.74
CA GLU A 59 13.41 1.27 -17.67
C GLU A 59 13.47 2.08 -16.36
N ARG A 60 13.83 3.37 -16.44
CA ARG A 60 13.82 4.26 -15.27
C ARG A 60 12.42 4.45 -14.69
N ASP A 61 11.41 4.60 -15.54
CA ASP A 61 10.02 4.73 -15.10
C ASP A 61 9.56 3.44 -14.41
N ALA A 62 9.86 2.28 -14.99
CA ALA A 62 9.56 0.97 -14.41
C ALA A 62 10.24 0.79 -13.04
N GLU A 63 11.53 1.10 -12.93
CA GLU A 63 12.26 1.03 -11.66
C GLU A 63 11.65 1.96 -10.60
N ALA A 64 11.31 3.19 -10.95
CA ALA A 64 10.64 4.12 -10.05
C ALA A 64 9.28 3.58 -9.57
N HIS A 65 8.51 2.97 -10.47
CA HIS A 65 7.24 2.32 -10.12
C HIS A 65 7.45 1.14 -9.17
N HIS A 66 8.44 0.28 -9.43
CA HIS A 66 8.80 -0.83 -8.54
C HIS A 66 9.16 -0.33 -7.14
N LEU A 67 9.99 0.71 -7.02
CA LEU A 67 10.38 1.27 -5.73
C LEU A 67 9.19 1.82 -4.94
N VAL A 68 8.23 2.47 -5.59
CA VAL A 68 7.01 2.96 -4.95
C VAL A 68 6.14 1.81 -4.46
N GLN A 69 5.97 0.78 -5.30
CA GLN A 69 5.21 -0.42 -4.94
C GLN A 69 5.84 -1.14 -3.76
N ASP A 70 7.15 -1.34 -3.77
CA ASP A 70 7.89 -2.01 -2.69
C ASP A 70 7.75 -1.28 -1.37
N ARG A 71 7.88 0.06 -1.38
CA ARG A 71 7.66 0.88 -0.19
C ARG A 71 6.23 0.76 0.32
N GLN A 72 5.24 0.74 -0.57
CA GLN A 72 3.85 0.55 -0.17
C GLN A 72 3.64 -0.83 0.45
N SER A 73 4.16 -1.89 -0.17
CA SER A 73 4.09 -3.25 0.35
C SER A 73 4.84 -3.41 1.67
N GLN A 74 5.95 -2.71 1.87
CA GLN A 74 6.64 -2.65 3.17
C GLN A 74 5.76 -1.99 4.23
N ARG A 75 5.20 -0.81 3.94
CA ARG A 75 4.29 -0.13 4.86
C ARG A 75 3.11 -1.00 5.28
N ILE A 76 2.50 -1.73 4.33
CA ILE A 76 1.40 -2.66 4.63
C ILE A 76 1.88 -3.80 5.53
N ARG A 77 3.08 -4.35 5.30
CA ARG A 77 3.65 -5.40 6.18
C ARG A 77 3.94 -4.87 7.58
N ASP A 78 4.54 -3.69 7.68
CA ASP A 78 4.87 -3.06 8.95
C ASP A 78 3.60 -2.73 9.76
N GLU A 79 2.53 -2.30 9.08
CA GLU A 79 1.22 -2.06 9.69
C GLU A 79 0.48 -3.36 10.05
N ALA A 80 0.61 -4.41 9.23
CA ALA A 80 -0.15 -5.65 9.39
C ALA A 80 0.41 -6.61 10.46
N ILE A 81 1.65 -6.45 10.92
CA ILE A 81 2.29 -7.45 11.80
C ILE A 81 2.36 -6.96 13.26
N HIS A 82 1.20 -7.01 13.92
CA HIS A 82 1.12 -7.26 15.37
C HIS A 82 0.08 -8.35 15.68
N PHE A 83 0.02 -9.41 14.86
CA PHE A 83 -0.77 -10.60 15.18
C PHE A 83 -0.08 -11.39 16.30
N LYS A 84 -0.56 -11.23 17.53
CA LYS A 84 -0.15 -12.07 18.67
C LYS A 84 -1.02 -13.32 18.69
N GLU A 85 -0.51 -14.41 18.12
CA GLU A 85 -1.19 -15.70 18.11
C GLU A 85 -1.61 -16.16 19.52
N ALA A 86 -0.81 -15.82 20.54
CA ALA A 86 -1.13 -16.11 21.94
C ALA A 86 -2.38 -15.38 22.50
N GLN A 87 -2.87 -14.33 21.81
CA GLN A 87 -4.11 -13.62 22.17
C GLN A 87 -5.34 -14.19 21.44
N VAL A 88 -5.16 -15.12 20.51
CA VAL A 88 -6.27 -15.77 19.84
C VAL A 88 -6.90 -16.74 20.82
N GLU A 89 -8.15 -16.49 21.18
CA GLU A 89 -8.91 -17.36 22.07
C GLU A 89 -9.07 -18.74 21.43
N THR A 90 -8.42 -19.74 22.03
CA THR A 90 -8.49 -21.12 21.56
C THR A 90 -9.77 -21.75 22.08
N HIS A 91 -10.68 -22.09 21.18
CA HIS A 91 -11.90 -22.83 21.53
C HIS A 91 -11.74 -24.32 21.19
N ASN A 92 -11.99 -25.17 22.19
CA ASN A 92 -12.07 -26.61 21.98
C ASN A 92 -13.49 -26.97 21.49
N CYS A 93 -13.59 -27.84 20.48
CA CYS A 93 -14.87 -28.26 19.91
C CYS A 93 -15.73 -29.14 20.86
N GLY A 94 -15.26 -29.37 22.09
CA GLY A 94 -15.89 -30.27 23.05
C GLY A 94 -15.83 -31.74 22.61
N PRO A 95 -16.58 -32.62 23.30
CA PRO A 95 -16.74 -34.01 22.90
C PRO A 95 -17.33 -34.14 21.48
N LEU A 96 -16.76 -35.03 20.65
CA LEU A 96 -17.16 -35.21 19.23
C LEU A 96 -18.51 -35.95 19.04
N ASN A 97 -19.24 -36.19 20.13
CA ASN A 97 -20.58 -36.77 20.13
C ASN A 97 -21.67 -35.73 20.41
N ILE A 98 -21.32 -34.46 20.61
CA ILE A 98 -22.25 -33.35 20.81
C ILE A 98 -22.13 -32.31 19.69
N ILE A 99 -23.23 -31.62 19.41
CA ILE A 99 -23.26 -30.56 18.40
C ILE A 99 -22.34 -29.42 18.85
N CYS A 100 -21.50 -28.92 17.93
CA CYS A 100 -20.59 -27.82 18.22
C CYS A 100 -21.40 -26.58 18.66
N GLN A 101 -21.12 -26.06 19.86
CA GLN A 101 -21.83 -24.90 20.42
C GLN A 101 -21.62 -23.61 19.61
N PHE A 102 -20.47 -23.47 18.95
CA PHE A 102 -20.11 -22.25 18.21
C PHE A 102 -20.66 -22.22 16.77
N ARG A 103 -20.72 -23.38 16.10
CA ARG A 103 -21.01 -23.45 14.67
C ARG A 103 -22.14 -24.40 14.29
N LYS A 104 -22.76 -25.06 15.28
CA LYS A 104 -23.90 -25.96 15.12
C LYS A 104 -23.66 -27.11 14.11
N SER A 105 -22.41 -27.50 13.88
CA SER A 105 -22.08 -28.67 13.06
C SER A 105 -22.12 -29.97 13.87
N LYS A 106 -22.35 -31.08 13.17
CA LYS A 106 -22.07 -32.43 13.68
C LYS A 106 -20.68 -32.83 13.18
N ASN A 107 -19.71 -32.97 14.08
CA ASN A 107 -18.36 -33.41 13.73
C ASN A 107 -18.24 -34.89 14.11
N PHE A 108 -18.04 -35.78 13.14
CA PHE A 108 -17.93 -37.21 13.42
C PHE A 108 -16.53 -37.57 13.91
N ALA A 109 -16.40 -38.59 14.77
CA ALA A 109 -15.11 -39.04 15.29
C ALA A 109 -14.10 -39.44 14.19
N ALA A 110 -14.59 -39.92 13.04
CA ALA A 110 -13.79 -40.27 11.88
C ALA A 110 -13.15 -39.06 11.16
N GLU A 111 -13.62 -37.85 11.42
CA GLU A 111 -13.12 -36.60 10.82
C GLU A 111 -12.09 -35.89 11.71
N ARG A 112 -11.69 -36.52 12.82
CA ARG A 112 -10.70 -35.99 13.76
C ARG A 112 -9.31 -36.01 13.13
N SER A 113 -8.66 -34.86 13.06
CA SER A 113 -7.25 -34.77 12.66
C SER A 113 -6.35 -35.46 13.69
N SER A 114 -5.25 -36.05 13.22
CA SER A 114 -4.30 -36.83 14.04
C SER A 114 -3.57 -36.00 15.10
N ASP A 115 -3.46 -34.69 14.89
CA ASP A 115 -2.92 -33.70 15.83
C ASP A 115 -3.94 -33.22 16.88
N GLY A 116 -5.20 -33.67 16.80
CA GLY A 116 -6.28 -33.29 17.70
C GLY A 116 -6.72 -31.82 17.61
N LYS A 117 -6.17 -31.06 16.66
CA LYS A 117 -6.44 -29.63 16.46
C LYS A 117 -7.21 -29.42 15.17
N PHE A 118 -8.41 -28.87 15.26
CA PHE A 118 -9.16 -28.47 14.07
C PHE A 118 -8.62 -27.13 13.53
N THR A 119 -7.96 -27.15 12.37
CA THR A 119 -7.55 -25.91 11.67
C THR A 119 -8.75 -25.10 11.14
N SER A 120 -9.91 -25.75 11.00
CA SER A 120 -11.20 -25.09 10.78
C SER A 120 -12.31 -25.95 11.40
N CYS A 121 -13.10 -25.37 12.30
CA CYS A 121 -14.14 -26.13 13.01
C CYS A 121 -15.26 -26.65 12.07
N CYS A 122 -15.61 -25.95 10.97
CA CYS A 122 -16.73 -26.35 10.11
C CYS A 122 -16.64 -25.81 8.66
N ARG A 123 -16.16 -26.60 7.70
CA ARG A 123 -16.42 -26.36 6.26
C ARG A 123 -17.07 -27.55 5.54
N LYS A 124 -17.60 -28.53 6.27
CA LYS A 124 -18.27 -29.69 5.67
C LYS A 124 -19.67 -29.86 6.28
N GLY A 125 -20.68 -29.75 5.42
CA GLY A 125 -22.07 -30.11 5.71
C GLY A 125 -23.00 -28.90 5.94
N LYS A 126 -23.70 -28.47 4.90
CA LYS A 126 -24.95 -27.73 5.08
C LYS A 126 -26.00 -28.73 5.58
N ILE A 127 -26.66 -28.44 6.69
CA ILE A 127 -27.88 -29.16 7.08
C ILE A 127 -28.98 -28.72 6.11
N LYS A 128 -29.58 -29.65 5.36
CA LYS A 128 -30.90 -29.43 4.78
C LYS A 128 -31.92 -29.84 5.84
N LEU A 129 -32.83 -28.93 6.16
CA LEU A 129 -33.99 -29.17 7.02
C LEU A 129 -34.94 -30.18 6.35
#